data_AF-A0A926XQD2-F1
#
_entry.id   AF-A0A926XQD2-F1
#
_cell.length_a   1.000
_cell.length_b   1.000
_cell.length_c   1.000
_cell.angle_alpha   90.00
_cell.angle_beta   90.00
_cell.angle_gamma   90.00
#
_symmetry.space_group_name_H-M   'P 1'
#
loop_
_entity.id
_entity.type
_entity.pdbx_description
1 polymer ?
#
loop_
_entity_poly.entity_id
_entity_poly.type
_entity_poly.pdbx_seq_one_letter_code
_entity_poly.pdbx_strand_id
1 'polypeptide(L)'
;MAGTTAWDKLSDEMSNGGESNFKEKALSLLRILDRSFQECLDISGIDFVVWSDKSSIDWAVQCHVFDVSVILERNHASEIISSTQAFLSQGIKCNKYWVIHNHQHGKKGYGKFLQFLKEIENYKECLKTEHDTIEFHLIQRQ
;
A
#
# COMPACT_ATOMS: atom_id res chain seq x y z
N MET A 1 26.06 12.63 8.96
CA MET A 1 25.31 11.65 8.15
C MET A 1 24.36 12.43 7.27
N ALA A 2 24.74 12.62 6.01
CA ALA A 2 23.99 13.43 5.05
C ALA A 2 23.16 12.51 4.16
N GLY A 3 21.87 12.83 4.01
CA GLY A 3 20.93 12.09 3.17
C GLY A 3 19.70 11.64 3.94
N THR A 4 18.95 12.57 4.53
CA THR A 4 17.50 12.34 4.63
C THR A 4 17.02 12.19 3.19
N THR A 5 16.67 10.98 2.79
CA THR A 5 16.14 10.74 1.45
C THR A 5 14.85 11.55 1.30
N ALA A 6 14.47 11.94 0.07
CA ALA A 6 13.20 12.61 -0.16
C ALA A 6 12.02 11.85 0.47
N TRP A 7 12.15 10.52 0.52
CA TRP A 7 11.28 9.59 1.23
C TRP A 7 11.16 9.91 2.72
N ASP A 8 12.26 10.06 3.47
CA ASP A 8 12.23 10.31 4.92
C ASP A 8 11.53 11.63 5.27
N LYS A 9 11.82 12.70 4.51
CA LYS A 9 11.18 14.01 4.72
C LYS A 9 9.70 13.99 4.39
N LEU A 10 9.32 13.40 3.26
CA LEU A 10 7.92 13.27 2.86
C LEU A 10 7.15 12.31 3.78
N SER A 11 7.84 11.32 4.35
CA SER A 11 7.27 10.32 5.26
C SER A 11 6.89 10.88 6.63
N ASP A 12 7.71 11.77 7.21
CA ASP A 12 7.34 12.52 8.42
C ASP A 12 6.08 13.38 8.24
N GLU A 13 6.00 13.95 7.06
CA GLU A 13 4.92 14.80 6.60
C GLU A 13 3.64 14.02 6.24
N MET A 14 3.78 12.72 5.97
CA MET A 14 2.72 11.75 5.70
C MET A 14 2.12 11.16 7.00
N SER A 15 2.88 11.12 8.10
CA SER A 15 2.39 10.62 9.40
C SER A 15 1.45 11.60 10.12
N ASN A 16 1.47 12.90 9.79
CA ASN A 16 0.67 13.95 10.43
C ASN A 16 -0.47 14.50 9.54
N GLY A 17 -0.57 14.03 8.30
CA GLY A 17 -1.58 14.43 7.34
C GLY A 17 -2.78 13.49 7.33
N GLY A 18 -3.96 14.01 6.99
CA GLY A 18 -5.11 13.16 6.64
C GLY A 18 -4.86 12.36 5.36
N GLU A 19 -5.77 11.43 5.05
CA GLU A 19 -5.67 10.46 3.94
C GLU A 19 -5.33 11.11 2.59
N SER A 20 -5.96 12.24 2.24
CA SER A 20 -5.69 12.94 0.98
C SER A 20 -4.24 13.43 0.86
N ASN A 21 -3.68 13.97 1.93
CA ASN A 21 -2.29 14.45 1.96
C ASN A 21 -1.30 13.28 1.87
N PHE A 22 -1.65 12.12 2.44
CA PHE A 22 -0.86 10.90 2.30
C PHE A 22 -0.81 10.42 0.85
N LYS A 23 -1.96 10.33 0.19
CA LYS A 23 -2.08 9.91 -1.21
C LYS A 23 -1.30 10.84 -2.15
N GLU A 24 -1.43 12.15 -1.99
CA GLU A 24 -0.70 13.11 -2.83
C GLU A 24 0.83 12.95 -2.73
N LYS A 25 1.34 12.72 -1.52
CA LYS A 25 2.78 12.49 -1.28
C LYS A 25 3.24 11.13 -1.78
N ALA A 26 2.44 10.09 -1.56
CA ALA A 26 2.70 8.76 -2.09
C ALA A 26 2.79 8.78 -3.63
N LEU A 27 1.86 9.44 -4.32
CA LEU A 27 1.90 9.61 -5.77
C LEU A 27 3.17 10.34 -6.22
N SER A 28 3.55 11.41 -5.53
CA SER A 28 4.76 12.18 -5.85
C SER A 28 6.02 11.32 -5.76
N LEU A 29 6.11 10.44 -4.75
CA LEU A 29 7.22 9.50 -4.57
C LEU A 29 7.20 8.38 -5.60
N LEU A 30 6.02 7.80 -5.88
CA LEU A 30 5.85 6.79 -6.92
C LEU A 30 6.28 7.33 -8.29
N ARG A 31 5.99 8.61 -8.59
CA ARG A 31 6.41 9.27 -9.84
C ARG A 31 7.91 9.49 -9.98
N ILE A 32 8.67 9.41 -8.90
CA ILE A 32 10.13 9.37 -8.94
C ILE A 32 10.62 8.01 -9.44
N LEU A 33 9.92 6.93 -9.08
CA LEU A 33 10.21 5.56 -9.53
C LEU A 33 9.74 5.34 -10.97
N ASP A 34 8.50 5.72 -11.28
CA ASP A 34 7.92 5.64 -12.62
C ASP A 34 6.96 6.81 -12.87
N ARG A 35 7.24 7.62 -13.90
CA ARG A 35 6.42 8.81 -14.20
C ARG A 35 5.00 8.48 -14.68
N SER A 36 4.73 7.23 -15.03
CA SER A 36 3.46 6.76 -15.59
C SER A 36 2.37 6.54 -14.53
N PHE A 37 2.72 6.65 -13.24
CA PHE A 37 1.75 6.54 -12.16
C PHE A 37 0.64 7.60 -12.27
N GLN A 38 -0.60 7.12 -12.24
CA GLN A 38 -1.81 7.93 -12.25
C GLN A 38 -2.79 7.48 -11.17
N GLU A 39 -3.66 8.39 -10.75
CA GLU A 39 -4.77 8.11 -9.84
C GLU A 39 -5.78 7.16 -10.48
N CYS A 40 -6.26 6.20 -9.72
CA CYS A 40 -7.24 5.23 -10.15
C CYS A 40 -8.58 5.51 -9.47
N LEU A 41 -9.58 5.91 -10.25
CA LEU A 41 -10.93 6.17 -9.75
C LEU A 41 -11.90 5.01 -10.04
N ASP A 42 -11.53 4.14 -10.98
CA ASP A 42 -12.42 3.12 -11.54
C ASP A 42 -12.28 1.75 -10.85
N ILE A 43 -11.25 1.57 -10.03
CA ILE A 43 -10.93 0.28 -9.40
C ILE A 43 -11.01 0.42 -7.89
N SER A 44 -12.01 -0.25 -7.30
CA SER A 44 -12.23 -0.21 -5.86
C SER A 44 -10.97 -0.64 -5.10
N GLY A 45 -10.54 0.22 -4.18
CA GLY A 45 -9.46 -0.09 -3.25
C GLY A 45 -8.04 0.08 -3.82
N ILE A 46 -7.92 0.54 -5.07
CA ILE A 46 -6.65 0.92 -5.68
C ILE A 46 -6.62 2.43 -5.83
N ASP A 47 -5.58 3.06 -5.32
CA ASP A 47 -5.42 4.51 -5.38
C ASP A 47 -4.60 4.92 -6.60
N PHE A 48 -3.57 4.15 -6.95
CA PHE A 48 -2.70 4.46 -8.09
C PHE A 48 -2.43 3.24 -8.96
N VAL A 49 -2.25 3.49 -10.25
CA VAL A 49 -1.98 2.46 -11.24
C VAL A 49 -0.95 2.90 -12.28
N VAL A 50 -0.21 1.93 -12.81
CA VAL A 50 0.50 2.00 -14.09
C VAL A 50 -0.13 0.98 -15.01
N TRP A 51 -0.81 1.46 -16.06
CA TRP A 51 -1.40 0.57 -17.06
C TRP A 51 -0.37 0.14 -18.09
N SER A 52 -0.40 -1.14 -18.44
CA SER A 52 0.30 -1.66 -19.61
C SER A 52 -0.59 -1.55 -20.85
N ASP A 53 -1.85 -2.01 -20.71
CA ASP A 53 -2.89 -1.93 -21.72
C ASP A 53 -4.30 -1.80 -21.08
N LYS A 54 -5.38 -1.94 -21.86
CA LYS A 54 -6.75 -1.79 -21.35
C LYS A 54 -7.21 -2.87 -20.36
N SER A 55 -6.46 -3.96 -20.25
CA SER A 55 -6.80 -5.16 -19.48
C SER A 55 -5.69 -5.63 -18.53
N SER A 56 -4.55 -4.93 -18.54
CA SER A 56 -3.36 -5.30 -17.78
C SER A 56 -2.74 -4.09 -17.09
N ILE A 57 -2.51 -4.24 -15.79
CA ILE A 57 -1.86 -3.27 -14.92
C ILE A 57 -0.47 -3.78 -14.59
N ASP A 58 0.55 -2.97 -14.87
CA ASP A 58 1.91 -3.31 -14.46
C ASP A 58 2.08 -3.11 -12.94
N TRP A 59 1.53 -2.02 -12.39
CA TRP A 59 1.62 -1.69 -10.97
C TRP A 59 0.26 -1.21 -10.46
N ALA A 60 -0.29 -1.87 -9.46
CA ALA A 60 -1.45 -1.43 -8.70
C ALA A 60 -1.00 -1.05 -7.30
N VAL A 61 -1.41 0.11 -6.79
CA VAL A 61 -0.98 0.63 -5.50
C VAL A 61 -2.18 1.00 -4.64
N GLN A 62 -2.21 0.47 -3.43
CA GLN A 62 -3.13 0.82 -2.37
C GLN A 62 -2.39 1.62 -1.29
N CYS A 63 -2.92 2.79 -0.94
CA CYS A 63 -2.42 3.65 0.11
C CYS A 63 -3.27 3.47 1.36
N HIS A 64 -2.64 3.08 2.47
CA HIS A 64 -3.34 2.80 3.71
C HIS A 64 -2.79 3.64 4.86
N VAL A 65 -3.62 4.55 5.37
CA VAL A 65 -3.27 5.42 6.50
C VAL A 65 -3.71 4.77 7.80
N PHE A 66 -2.72 4.45 8.64
CA PHE A 66 -2.90 4.05 10.02
C PHE A 66 -2.95 5.30 10.90
N ASP A 67 -4.13 5.65 11.37
CA ASP A 67 -4.27 6.59 12.48
C ASP A 67 -3.94 5.84 13.78
N VAL A 68 -2.97 6.34 14.55
CA VAL A 68 -2.51 5.77 15.83
C VAL A 68 -3.65 5.67 16.85
N SER A 69 -4.66 6.52 16.74
CA SER A 69 -5.87 6.43 17.55
C SER A 69 -6.81 5.27 17.12
N VAL A 70 -6.74 4.81 15.87
CA VAL A 70 -7.67 3.84 15.25
C VAL A 70 -7.05 2.43 15.10
N ILE A 71 -5.72 2.29 15.13
CA ILE A 71 -4.99 0.99 15.15
C ILE A 71 -5.50 0.03 16.23
N LEU A 72 -6.08 0.57 17.31
CA LEU A 72 -6.63 -0.23 18.39
C LEU A 72 -8.03 -0.78 18.11
N GLU A 73 -8.74 -0.31 17.08
CA GLU A 73 -10.16 -0.63 16.87
C GLU A 73 -10.44 -1.36 15.54
N ARG A 74 -9.67 -1.10 14.47
CA ARG A 74 -9.92 -1.68 13.15
C ARG A 74 -8.96 -2.83 12.79
N ASN A 75 -9.47 -3.83 12.08
CA ASN A 75 -8.64 -4.88 11.49
C ASN A 75 -8.17 -4.46 10.09
N HIS A 76 -7.08 -3.69 10.06
CA HIS A 76 -6.50 -3.17 8.81
C HIS A 76 -5.98 -4.26 7.86
N ALA A 77 -5.55 -5.42 8.38
CA ALA A 77 -5.16 -6.54 7.53
C ALA A 77 -6.37 -7.05 6.74
N SER A 78 -7.52 -7.21 7.40
CA SER A 78 -8.76 -7.62 6.73
C SER A 78 -9.22 -6.63 5.66
N GLU A 79 -9.05 -5.33 5.89
CA GLU A 79 -9.39 -4.28 4.91
C GLU A 79 -8.53 -4.42 3.64
N ILE A 80 -7.20 -4.54 3.80
CA ILE A 80 -6.27 -4.72 2.69
C ILE A 80 -6.52 -6.05 1.95
N ILE A 81 -6.73 -7.15 2.69
CA ILE A 81 -7.00 -8.47 2.10
C ILE A 81 -8.30 -8.42 1.29
N SER A 82 -9.37 -7.88 1.86
CA SER A 82 -10.67 -7.80 1.18
C SER A 82 -10.60 -6.92 -0.07
N SER A 83 -9.89 -5.80 0.02
CA SER A 83 -9.61 -4.90 -1.11
C SER A 83 -8.84 -5.61 -2.22
N THR A 84 -7.77 -6.32 -1.86
CA THR A 84 -6.94 -7.06 -2.82
C THR A 84 -7.74 -8.18 -3.49
N GLN A 85 -8.51 -8.96 -2.73
CA GLN A 85 -9.40 -9.99 -3.28
C GLN A 85 -10.45 -9.41 -4.22
N ALA A 86 -11.08 -8.29 -3.84
CA ALA A 86 -12.04 -7.59 -4.69
C ALA A 86 -11.40 -7.13 -6.00
N PHE A 87 -10.19 -6.57 -5.95
CA PHE A 87 -9.42 -6.23 -7.15
C PHE A 87 -9.15 -7.44 -8.05
N LEU A 88 -8.61 -8.53 -7.49
CA LEU A 88 -8.28 -9.73 -8.27
C LEU A 88 -9.52 -10.38 -8.88
N SER A 89 -10.67 -10.28 -8.21
CA SER A 89 -11.95 -10.82 -8.70
C SER A 89 -12.48 -10.11 -9.95
N GLN A 90 -11.99 -8.90 -10.27
CA GLN A 90 -12.39 -8.15 -11.47
C GLN A 90 -11.79 -8.72 -12.75
N GLY A 91 -10.87 -9.69 -12.66
CA GLY A 91 -10.24 -10.33 -13.83
C GLY A 91 -9.21 -9.46 -14.54
N ILE A 92 -8.81 -8.34 -13.95
CA ILE A 92 -7.72 -7.48 -14.44
C ILE A 92 -6.39 -8.18 -14.12
N LYS A 93 -5.52 -8.32 -15.13
CA LYS A 93 -4.17 -8.86 -14.89
C LYS A 93 -3.32 -7.81 -14.19
N CYS A 94 -2.62 -8.22 -13.15
CA CYS A 94 -1.72 -7.34 -12.40
C CYS A 94 -0.35 -8.02 -12.29
N ASN A 95 0.72 -7.26 -12.53
CA ASN A 95 2.09 -7.77 -12.35
C ASN A 95 2.60 -7.45 -10.94
N LYS A 96 2.35 -6.25 -10.42
CA LYS A 96 2.82 -5.81 -9.11
C LYS A 96 1.71 -5.16 -8.31
N TYR A 97 1.52 -5.62 -7.07
CA TYR A 97 0.57 -5.06 -6.13
C TYR A 97 1.30 -4.49 -4.92
N TRP A 98 1.22 -3.18 -4.72
CA TRP A 98 1.94 -2.49 -3.66
C TRP A 98 0.97 -1.93 -2.63
N VAL A 99 1.25 -2.17 -1.36
CA VAL A 99 0.57 -1.53 -0.23
C VAL A 99 1.55 -0.59 0.43
N ILE A 100 1.24 0.70 0.42
CA ILE A 100 2.04 1.74 1.06
C ILE A 100 1.31 2.20 2.30
N HIS A 101 2.01 2.24 3.44
CA HIS A 101 1.40 2.67 4.69
C HIS A 101 2.29 3.57 5.55
N ASN A 102 1.67 4.39 6.41
CA ASN A 102 2.34 5.42 7.21
C ASN A 102 2.70 5.01 8.66
N HIS A 103 2.43 3.76 9.07
CA HIS A 103 2.62 3.31 10.46
C HIS A 103 4.11 3.33 10.87
N GLN A 104 4.46 4.07 11.94
CA GLN A 104 5.78 4.04 12.57
C GLN A 104 5.86 3.05 13.74
N HIS A 105 7.03 2.43 13.94
CA HIS A 105 7.35 1.66 15.13
C HIS A 105 7.41 2.56 16.38
N GLY A 106 6.26 2.86 16.97
CA GLY A 106 6.13 3.70 18.16
C GLY A 106 5.30 3.02 19.26
N LYS A 107 5.94 2.18 20.08
CA LYS A 107 5.57 1.55 21.39
C LYS A 107 4.10 1.21 21.75
N LYS A 108 3.07 1.98 21.39
CA LYS A 108 1.64 1.65 21.61
C LYS A 108 1.09 0.90 20.39
N GLY A 109 0.34 -0.18 20.61
CA GLY A 109 -0.26 -0.97 19.52
C GLY A 109 0.70 -1.91 18.77
N TYR A 110 1.97 -2.00 19.18
CA TYR A 110 3.00 -2.82 18.51
C TYR A 110 2.61 -4.29 18.35
N GLY A 111 1.92 -4.89 19.33
CA GLY A 111 1.42 -6.27 19.21
C GLY A 111 0.39 -6.44 18.08
N LYS A 112 -0.54 -5.49 17.94
CA LYS A 112 -1.52 -5.49 16.83
C LYS A 112 -0.84 -5.21 15.48
N PHE A 113 0.18 -4.36 15.47
CA PHE A 113 0.97 -4.13 14.27
C PHE A 113 1.74 -5.38 13.83
N LEU A 114 2.36 -6.12 14.75
CA LEU A 114 3.00 -7.40 14.43
C LEU A 114 1.99 -8.44 13.94
N GLN A 115 0.79 -8.46 14.53
CA GLN A 115 -0.29 -9.31 14.06
C GLN A 115 -0.70 -8.93 12.63
N PHE A 116 -0.88 -7.64 12.35
CA PHE A 116 -1.12 -7.11 11.00
C PHE A 116 -0.05 -7.57 10.01
N LEU A 117 1.23 -7.39 10.33
CA LEU A 117 2.34 -7.81 9.46
C LEU A 117 2.29 -9.32 9.19
N LYS A 118 2.00 -10.13 10.22
CA LYS A 118 1.89 -11.59 10.08
C LYS A 118 0.71 -12.00 9.21
N GLU A 119 -0.44 -11.35 9.36
CA GLU A 119 -1.63 -11.61 8.54
C GLU A 119 -1.40 -11.25 7.07
N ILE A 120 -0.75 -10.12 6.80
CA ILE A 120 -0.38 -9.70 5.44
C ILE A 120 0.67 -10.63 4.83
N GLU A 121 1.69 -11.05 5.58
CA GLU A 121 2.70 -11.97 5.06
C GLU A 121 2.11 -13.35 4.75
N ASN A 122 1.23 -13.87 5.61
CA ASN A 122 0.49 -15.09 5.33
C ASN A 122 -0.34 -14.96 4.04
N TYR A 123 -1.02 -13.82 3.87
CA TYR A 123 -1.82 -13.56 2.67
C TYR A 123 -0.94 -13.47 1.41
N LYS A 124 0.23 -12.85 1.50
CA LYS A 124 1.20 -12.79 0.40
C LYS A 124 1.66 -14.18 -0.03
N GLU A 125 1.89 -15.10 0.90
CA GLU A 125 2.24 -16.49 0.58
C GLU A 125 1.06 -17.24 -0.09
N CYS A 126 -0.18 -17.00 0.36
CA CYS A 126 -1.37 -17.50 -0.34
C CYS A 126 -1.47 -16.95 -1.77
N LEU A 127 -1.26 -15.64 -1.95
CA LEU A 127 -1.28 -15.00 -3.25
C LEU A 127 -0.23 -15.57 -4.21
N LYS A 128 1.00 -15.84 -3.76
CA LYS A 128 2.00 -16.50 -4.62
C LYS A 128 1.52 -17.87 -5.09
N THR A 129 0.85 -18.62 -4.22
CA THR A 129 0.37 -19.98 -4.54
C THR A 129 -0.78 -19.95 -5.55
N GLU A 130 -1.67 -18.95 -5.46
CA GLU A 130 -2.87 -18.82 -6.30
C GLU A 130 -2.62 -17.97 -7.57
N HIS A 131 -1.67 -17.03 -7.50
CA HIS A 131 -1.38 -16.00 -8.48
C HIS A 131 0.14 -15.81 -8.61
N ASP A 132 0.79 -16.78 -9.24
CA ASP A 132 2.26 -16.90 -9.39
C ASP A 132 2.95 -15.70 -10.07
N THR A 133 2.16 -14.77 -10.64
CA THR A 133 2.65 -13.59 -11.38
C THR A 133 2.59 -12.29 -10.59
N ILE A 134 1.98 -12.25 -9.40
CA ILE A 134 1.76 -11.00 -8.66
C ILE A 134 2.85 -10.80 -7.62
N GLU A 135 3.67 -9.76 -7.81
CA GLU A 135 4.62 -9.30 -6.79
C GLU A 135 3.89 -8.44 -5.76
N PHE A 136 3.63 -8.97 -4.56
CA PHE A 136 3.05 -8.20 -3.45
C PHE A 136 4.12 -7.55 -2.58
N HIS A 137 4.07 -6.22 -2.45
CA HIS A 137 5.01 -5.43 -1.65
C HIS A 137 4.30 -4.65 -0.55
N LEU A 138 4.76 -4.83 0.69
CA LEU A 138 4.38 -3.98 1.80
C LEU A 138 5.51 -2.98 2.05
N ILE A 139 5.24 -1.69 1.84
CA ILE A 139 6.24 -0.63 1.97
C ILE A 139 6.00 0.13 3.27
N GLN A 140 6.92 -0.07 4.22
CA GLN A 140 6.95 0.59 5.51
C GLN A 140 7.99 1.73 5.53
N ARG A 141 7.74 2.75 6.34
CA ARG A 141 8.76 3.70 6.81
C ARG A 141 9.84 2.99 7.65
N GLN A 142 11.10 3.04 7.21
CA GLN A 142 12.26 2.57 7.99
C GLN A 142 12.66 3.56 9.09
#